data_AF-A0A9P8IFC9-F1
#
_entry.id   AF-A0A9P8IFC9-F1
#
_cell.length_a   1.000
_cell.length_b   1.000
_cell.length_c   1.000
_cell.angle_alpha   90.00
_cell.angle_beta   90.00
_cell.angle_gamma   90.00
#
_symmetry.space_group_name_H-M   'P 1'
#
loop_
_entity.id
_entity.type
_entity.pdbx_description
1 polymer ?
#
loop_
_entity_poly.entity_id
_entity_poly.type
_entity_poly.pdbx_seq_one_letter_code
_entity_poly.pdbx_strand_id
1 'polypeptide(L)'
;MNKYTACRHPHSNCSNRLTRLSRLGATKSSFLYTSSSSSRHVSAIEVDAVPLNTIYEPLLASYLVAHDLFSARSLVHRIPRELKAQSVQLSTLIQVMELMQQWERQNGNLKDTYALLHKSRWNSSLAPLIALLQDSIQNRELDLLAKAYTSLPVQLAASRIWLEEDTAAEQLVATRGWRYDASTGLLYPKAPEVSYNRTIGLQEFGQLADVVAHLEVRQESS
;
A
#
# COMPACT_ATOMS: atom_id res chain seq x y z
N MET A 1 -64.30 0.31 -27.66
CA MET A 1 -63.36 -0.57 -28.41
C MET A 1 -62.60 -1.46 -27.44
N ASN A 2 -62.38 -2.71 -27.87
CA ASN A 2 -61.74 -3.91 -27.26
C ASN A 2 -60.86 -3.73 -26.01
N LYS A 3 -60.98 -4.48 -24.90
CA LYS A 3 -61.17 -5.93 -24.61
C LYS A 3 -59.85 -6.70 -24.30
N TYR A 4 -59.83 -7.32 -23.11
CA TYR A 4 -59.02 -8.44 -22.54
C TYR A 4 -57.56 -8.18 -22.09
N THR A 5 -57.21 -8.23 -20.80
CA THR A 5 -56.90 -9.35 -19.86
C THR A 5 -55.67 -10.24 -20.15
N ALA A 6 -54.72 -10.16 -19.20
CA ALA A 6 -54.18 -11.23 -18.36
C ALA A 6 -53.09 -12.21 -18.86
N CYS A 7 -52.14 -12.42 -17.91
CA CYS A 7 -51.50 -13.67 -17.48
C CYS A 7 -50.08 -14.08 -17.97
N ARG A 8 -49.24 -14.33 -16.96
CA ARG A 8 -48.39 -15.53 -16.71
C ARG A 8 -46.99 -15.64 -17.36
N HIS A 9 -45.96 -15.58 -16.50
CA HIS A 9 -44.80 -16.48 -16.53
C HIS A 9 -45.27 -17.97 -16.54
N PRO A 10 -44.57 -18.94 -17.18
CA PRO A 10 -43.28 -19.43 -16.66
C PRO A 10 -42.27 -20.04 -17.67
N HIS A 11 -41.09 -20.36 -17.13
CA HIS A 11 -40.03 -21.29 -17.57
C HIS A 11 -40.36 -22.31 -18.67
N SER A 12 -39.48 -22.44 -19.67
CA SER A 12 -39.07 -23.76 -20.22
C SER A 12 -37.80 -23.68 -21.07
N ASN A 13 -36.82 -24.48 -20.64
CA ASN A 13 -35.86 -25.27 -21.41
C ASN A 13 -35.51 -24.89 -22.86
N CYS A 14 -34.26 -24.48 -23.08
CA CYS A 14 -33.54 -24.81 -24.30
C CYS A 14 -32.31 -25.68 -23.95
N SER A 15 -32.51 -26.98 -24.11
CA SER A 15 -31.48 -28.01 -24.17
C SER A 15 -30.61 -27.74 -25.40
N ASN A 16 -29.30 -27.56 -25.25
CA ASN A 16 -28.36 -27.76 -26.35
C ASN A 16 -27.23 -28.66 -25.85
N ARG A 17 -27.32 -29.93 -26.26
CA ARG A 17 -26.38 -30.99 -25.93
C ARG A 17 -25.80 -31.54 -27.23
N LEU A 18 -24.48 -31.33 -27.37
CA LEU A 18 -23.45 -32.17 -28.01
C LEU A 18 -23.60 -32.42 -29.53
N THR A 19 -22.56 -32.21 -30.34
CA THR A 19 -21.41 -33.15 -30.44
C THR A 19 -20.32 -32.51 -31.31
N ARG A 20 -19.07 -32.44 -30.84
CA ARG A 20 -17.99 -33.42 -31.08
C ARG A 20 -17.60 -33.57 -32.56
N LEU A 21 -16.63 -32.77 -32.99
CA LEU A 21 -15.68 -33.16 -34.05
C LEU A 21 -14.26 -32.95 -33.53
N SER A 22 -13.66 -34.06 -33.14
CA SER A 22 -12.22 -34.22 -33.01
C SER A 22 -11.65 -34.54 -34.38
N ARG A 23 -10.55 -33.89 -34.79
CA ARG A 23 -9.29 -34.55 -35.20
C ARG A 23 -8.31 -33.61 -35.91
N LEU A 24 -7.05 -33.81 -35.50
CA LEU A 24 -5.82 -33.86 -36.30
C LEU A 24 -5.25 -32.53 -36.83
N GLY A 25 -4.04 -32.23 -36.35
CA GLY A 25 -3.16 -31.22 -36.95
C GLY A 25 -2.01 -30.80 -36.05
N ALA A 26 -1.29 -31.75 -35.44
CA ALA A 26 -0.04 -31.45 -34.77
C ALA A 26 1.04 -31.14 -35.83
N THR A 27 1.47 -29.89 -35.94
CA THR A 27 2.70 -29.52 -36.65
C THR A 27 3.74 -29.10 -35.61
N LYS A 28 4.61 -30.05 -35.25
CA LYS A 28 5.86 -29.80 -34.54
C LYS A 28 6.79 -29.04 -35.48
N SER A 29 6.92 -27.72 -35.30
CA SER A 29 8.03 -26.98 -35.90
C SER A 29 9.29 -27.28 -35.10
N SER A 30 10.10 -28.17 -35.65
CA SER A 30 11.42 -28.52 -35.16
C SER A 30 12.42 -27.58 -35.83
N PHE A 31 12.76 -26.49 -35.15
CA PHE A 31 13.90 -25.66 -35.53
C PHE A 31 15.14 -26.18 -34.80
N LEU A 32 15.86 -27.09 -35.46
CA LEU A 32 17.23 -27.42 -35.08
C LEU A 32 18.14 -26.35 -35.68
N TYR A 33 18.62 -25.42 -34.86
CA TYR A 33 19.77 -24.62 -35.22
C TYR A 33 20.99 -25.20 -34.53
N THR A 34 21.77 -25.98 -35.27
CA THR A 34 23.14 -26.31 -34.88
C THR A 34 24.05 -25.33 -35.60
N SER A 35 24.66 -24.42 -34.85
CA SER A 35 25.94 -23.85 -35.25
C SER A 35 26.88 -23.89 -34.06
N SER A 36 27.90 -24.73 -34.21
CA SER A 36 29.08 -24.75 -33.36
C SER A 36 29.95 -23.56 -33.73
N SER A 37 30.35 -22.74 -32.76
CA SER A 37 31.71 -22.17 -32.73
C SER A 37 32.04 -21.49 -31.40
N SER A 38 33.06 -22.05 -30.75
CA SER A 38 34.18 -21.34 -30.16
C SER A 38 33.96 -20.47 -28.91
N SER A 39 34.13 -21.13 -27.76
CA SER A 39 34.99 -20.72 -26.63
C SER A 39 35.06 -19.23 -26.28
N ARG A 40 34.25 -18.84 -25.30
CA ARG A 40 34.70 -18.08 -24.13
C ARG A 40 34.05 -18.72 -22.90
N HIS A 41 34.84 -19.22 -21.96
CA HIS A 41 34.36 -19.61 -20.64
C HIS A 41 33.96 -18.34 -19.87
N VAL A 42 32.76 -17.84 -20.13
CA VAL A 42 32.00 -17.10 -19.12
C VAL A 42 31.33 -18.21 -18.32
N SER A 43 31.72 -18.37 -17.06
CA SER A 43 30.99 -19.22 -16.12
C SER A 43 29.52 -18.84 -16.21
N ALA A 44 28.71 -19.74 -16.77
CA ALA A 44 27.27 -19.57 -16.80
C ALA A 44 26.84 -19.39 -15.34
N ILE A 45 26.44 -18.17 -14.99
CA ILE A 45 25.63 -17.98 -13.80
C ILE A 45 24.38 -18.79 -14.13
N GLU A 46 24.23 -19.93 -13.48
CA GLU A 46 22.98 -20.69 -13.48
C GLU A 46 22.00 -19.79 -12.73
N VAL A 47 21.40 -18.84 -13.46
CA VAL A 47 20.29 -18.05 -12.95
C VAL A 47 19.15 -19.04 -12.92
N ASP A 48 19.03 -19.75 -11.80
CA ASP A 48 17.80 -20.44 -11.44
C ASP A 48 16.66 -19.50 -11.79
N ALA A 49 15.71 -19.97 -12.61
CA ALA A 49 14.63 -19.13 -13.09
C ALA A 49 13.75 -18.72 -11.90
N VAL A 50 14.13 -17.65 -11.21
CA VAL A 50 13.44 -17.13 -10.04
C VAL A 50 12.07 -16.67 -10.52
N PRO A 51 10.97 -17.20 -9.96
CA PRO A 51 9.64 -16.81 -10.38
C PRO A 51 9.45 -15.32 -10.06
N LEU A 52 9.10 -14.54 -11.08
CA LEU A 52 8.98 -13.08 -11.00
C LEU A 52 8.09 -12.58 -9.84
N ASN A 53 7.10 -13.39 -9.41
CA ASN A 53 6.24 -13.09 -8.27
C ASN A 53 7.03 -12.89 -6.97
N THR A 54 8.10 -13.66 -6.76
CA THR A 54 8.96 -13.53 -5.56
C THR A 54 9.70 -12.20 -5.49
N ILE A 55 9.83 -11.49 -6.61
CA ILE A 55 10.45 -10.16 -6.69
C ILE A 55 9.37 -9.09 -6.56
N TYR A 56 8.24 -9.24 -7.27
CA TYR A 56 7.18 -8.22 -7.28
C TYR A 56 6.43 -8.11 -5.95
N GLU A 57 6.23 -9.21 -5.23
CA GLU A 57 5.55 -9.21 -3.93
C GLU A 57 6.27 -8.34 -2.88
N PRO A 58 7.54 -8.58 -2.51
CA PRO A 58 8.24 -7.76 -1.52
C PRO A 58 8.47 -6.34 -2.02
N LEU A 59 8.65 -6.15 -3.34
CA LEU A 59 8.78 -4.82 -3.92
C LEU A 59 7.49 -4.01 -3.72
N LEU A 60 6.32 -4.57 -4.01
CA LEU A 60 5.04 -3.91 -3.76
C LEU A 60 4.85 -3.65 -2.26
N ALA A 61 5.13 -4.63 -1.41
CA ALA A 61 5.05 -4.47 0.04
C ALA A 61 5.95 -3.33 0.56
N SER A 62 7.17 -3.20 0.05
CA SER A 62 8.10 -2.12 0.43
C SER A 62 7.57 -0.73 0.08
N TYR A 63 6.92 -0.56 -1.07
CA TYR A 63 6.28 0.71 -1.43
C TYR A 63 5.11 1.05 -0.50
N LEU A 64 4.33 0.04 -0.08
CA LEU A 64 3.24 0.22 0.87
C LEU A 64 3.76 0.66 2.24
N VAL A 65 4.86 0.07 2.72
CA VAL A 65 5.49 0.48 4.00
C VAL A 65 5.95 1.93 3.93
N ALA A 66 6.53 2.36 2.81
CA ALA A 66 6.94 3.75 2.58
C ALA A 66 5.78 4.72 2.31
N HIS A 67 4.54 4.22 2.26
CA HIS A 67 3.32 4.99 1.95
C HIS A 67 3.32 5.68 0.58
N ASP A 68 4.12 5.20 -0.37
CA ASP A 68 4.14 5.70 -1.76
C ASP A 68 3.13 4.94 -2.62
N LEU A 69 1.86 5.35 -2.51
CA LEU A 69 0.75 4.75 -3.24
C LEU A 69 0.84 5.00 -4.75
N PHE A 70 1.52 6.05 -5.19
CA PHE A 70 1.63 6.37 -6.62
C PHE A 70 2.60 5.43 -7.32
N SER A 71 3.79 5.23 -6.73
CA SER A 71 4.77 4.27 -7.24
C SER A 71 4.23 2.83 -7.17
N ALA A 72 3.54 2.48 -6.08
CA ALA A 72 2.86 1.19 -5.96
C ALA A 72 1.86 0.97 -7.11
N ARG A 73 0.99 1.96 -7.39
CA ARG A 73 0.04 1.89 -8.51
C ARG A 73 0.74 1.73 -9.86
N SER A 74 1.81 2.50 -10.10
CA SER A 74 2.61 2.42 -11.31
C SER A 74 3.20 1.01 -11.51
N LEU A 75 3.69 0.40 -10.44
CA LEU A 75 4.16 -0.99 -10.45
C LEU A 75 3.04 -1.97 -10.81
N VAL A 76 1.86 -1.83 -10.21
CA VAL A 76 0.71 -2.69 -10.52
C VAL A 76 0.30 -2.60 -11.99
N HIS A 77 0.42 -1.44 -12.62
CA HIS A 77 0.15 -1.29 -14.07
C HIS A 77 1.15 -2.04 -14.95
N ARG A 78 2.39 -2.24 -14.49
CA ARG A 78 3.43 -2.96 -15.23
C ARG A 78 3.29 -4.48 -15.16
N ILE A 79 2.66 -5.00 -14.11
CA ILE A 79 2.55 -6.45 -13.89
C ILE A 79 1.50 -7.06 -14.85
N PRO A 80 1.89 -8.06 -15.67
CA PRO A 80 0.97 -8.84 -16.51
C PRO A 80 -0.20 -9.44 -15.72
N ARG A 81 -1.37 -9.58 -16.36
CA ARG A 81 -2.58 -10.09 -15.68
C ARG A 81 -2.45 -11.54 -15.26
N GLU A 82 -1.65 -12.30 -16.00
CA GLU A 82 -1.36 -13.71 -15.77
C GLU A 82 -0.67 -13.90 -14.41
N LEU A 83 0.31 -13.05 -14.09
CA LEU A 83 1.04 -13.11 -12.82
C LEU A 83 0.16 -12.73 -11.63
N LYS A 84 -0.76 -11.77 -11.81
CA LYS A 84 -1.73 -11.37 -10.78
C LYS A 84 -2.71 -12.48 -10.42
N ALA A 85 -3.12 -13.28 -11.41
CA ALA A 85 -4.05 -14.39 -11.20
C ALA A 85 -3.36 -15.62 -10.58
N GLN A 86 -2.08 -15.83 -10.87
CA GLN A 86 -1.30 -16.96 -10.35
C GLN A 86 -0.95 -16.84 -8.87
N SER A 87 -0.70 -15.63 -8.38
CA SER A 87 -0.24 -15.39 -7.01
C SER A 87 -1.35 -14.76 -6.15
N VAL A 88 -1.88 -15.54 -5.21
CA VAL A 88 -2.90 -15.07 -4.26
C VAL A 88 -2.34 -13.91 -3.42
N GLN A 89 -1.07 -13.99 -3.00
CA GLN A 89 -0.43 -12.97 -2.16
C GLN A 89 -0.32 -11.62 -2.86
N LEU A 90 0.10 -11.61 -4.12
CA LEU A 90 0.15 -10.39 -4.92
C LEU A 90 -1.25 -9.80 -5.13
N SER A 91 -2.25 -10.64 -5.40
CA SER A 91 -3.64 -10.19 -5.56
C SER A 91 -4.19 -9.55 -4.28
N THR A 92 -3.83 -10.09 -3.10
CA THR A 92 -4.18 -9.53 -1.80
C THR A 92 -3.44 -8.21 -1.55
N LEU A 93 -2.15 -8.10 -1.87
CA LEU A 93 -1.39 -6.85 -1.73
C LEU A 93 -1.96 -5.72 -2.60
N ILE A 94 -2.42 -6.04 -3.81
CA ILE A 94 -3.09 -5.08 -4.69
C ILE A 94 -4.41 -4.61 -4.06
N GLN A 95 -5.20 -5.50 -3.45
CA GLN A 95 -6.42 -5.13 -2.73
C GLN A 95 -6.12 -4.25 -1.50
N VAL A 96 -5.07 -4.57 -0.73
CA VAL A 96 -4.59 -3.74 0.39
C VAL A 96 -4.24 -2.33 -0.11
N MET A 97 -3.50 -2.23 -1.21
CA MET A 97 -3.15 -0.96 -1.85
C MET A 97 -4.41 -0.15 -2.22
N GLU A 98 -5.41 -0.80 -2.84
CA GLU A 98 -6.66 -0.15 -3.23
C GLU A 98 -7.45 0.38 -2.01
N LEU A 99 -7.55 -0.41 -0.94
CA LEU A 99 -8.19 0.00 0.31
C LEU A 99 -7.47 1.19 0.96
N MET A 100 -6.14 1.18 1.02
CA MET A 100 -5.34 2.32 1.49
C MET A 100 -5.58 3.57 0.63
N GLN A 101 -5.67 3.41 -0.69
CA GLN A 101 -5.94 4.52 -1.60
C GLN A 101 -7.37 5.08 -1.48
N GLN A 102 -8.34 4.25 -1.08
CA GLN A 102 -9.71 4.70 -0.79
C GLN A 102 -9.77 5.45 0.53
N TRP A 103 -9.01 5.00 1.51
CA TRP A 103 -8.90 5.65 2.81
C TRP A 103 -8.31 7.06 2.72
N GLU A 104 -7.23 7.28 1.96
CA GLU A 104 -6.68 8.63 1.70
C GLU A 104 -7.70 9.57 1.03
N ARG A 105 -8.62 9.00 0.22
CA ARG A 105 -9.67 9.74 -0.48
C ARG A 105 -10.94 9.94 0.35
N GLN A 106 -10.87 9.73 1.66
CA GLN A 106 -11.94 9.96 2.66
C GLN A 106 -13.16 9.04 2.56
N ASN A 107 -13.12 8.00 1.72
CA ASN A 107 -14.24 7.07 1.52
C ASN A 107 -13.98 5.65 2.05
N GLY A 108 -12.79 5.39 2.59
CA GLY A 108 -12.37 4.05 3.01
C GLY A 108 -12.31 3.89 4.52
N ASN A 109 -12.76 2.72 5.00
CA ASN A 109 -12.52 2.28 6.38
C ASN A 109 -11.16 1.59 6.46
N LEU A 110 -10.25 2.13 7.27
CA LEU A 110 -8.94 1.51 7.50
C LEU A 110 -9.08 0.12 8.18
N LYS A 111 -10.22 -0.15 8.85
CA LYS A 111 -10.62 -1.47 9.39
C LYS A 111 -10.48 -2.60 8.38
N ASP A 112 -10.94 -2.35 7.16
CA ASP A 112 -11.02 -3.36 6.12
C ASP A 112 -9.62 -3.76 5.66
N THR A 113 -8.69 -2.80 5.67
CA THR A 113 -7.27 -3.03 5.38
C THR A 113 -6.67 -3.98 6.43
N TYR A 114 -6.85 -3.70 7.72
CA TYR A 114 -6.35 -4.56 8.80
C TYR A 114 -7.01 -5.94 8.80
N ALA A 115 -8.33 -6.01 8.59
CA ALA A 115 -9.05 -7.27 8.50
C ALA A 115 -8.52 -8.14 7.35
N LEU A 116 -8.19 -7.53 6.21
CA LEU A 116 -7.58 -8.22 5.09
C LEU A 116 -6.15 -8.69 5.41
N LEU A 117 -5.34 -7.85 6.06
CA LEU A 117 -3.98 -8.21 6.46
C LEU A 117 -3.95 -9.39 7.44
N HIS A 118 -4.89 -9.44 8.41
CA HIS A 118 -4.95 -10.51 9.41
C HIS A 118 -5.57 -11.81 8.87
N LYS A 119 -6.51 -11.73 7.92
CA LYS A 119 -7.11 -12.92 7.29
C LYS A 119 -6.17 -13.63 6.33
N SER A 120 -5.20 -12.90 5.79
CA SER A 120 -4.33 -13.39 4.71
C SER A 120 -3.13 -14.17 5.24
N ARG A 121 -2.82 -15.30 4.60
CA ARG A 121 -1.66 -16.11 4.95
C ARG A 121 -0.43 -15.63 4.16
N TRP A 122 0.47 -14.94 4.85
CA TRP A 122 1.71 -14.40 4.27
C TRP A 122 2.82 -15.46 4.20
N ASN A 123 3.69 -15.34 3.21
CA ASN A 123 4.92 -16.13 3.15
C ASN A 123 5.90 -15.63 4.25
N SER A 124 6.90 -16.43 4.58
CA SER A 124 7.87 -16.11 5.64
C SER A 124 8.67 -14.83 5.36
N SER A 125 8.87 -14.48 4.10
CA SER A 125 9.64 -13.30 3.68
C SER A 125 8.82 -11.99 3.75
N LEU A 126 7.51 -12.07 3.53
CA LEU A 126 6.58 -10.94 3.56
C LEU A 126 6.04 -10.67 4.95
N ALA A 127 5.92 -11.70 5.81
CA ALA A 127 5.44 -11.54 7.18
C ALA A 127 6.07 -10.36 7.94
N PRO A 128 7.41 -10.17 7.97
CA PRO A 128 8.01 -9.02 8.65
C PRO A 128 7.67 -7.68 7.97
N LEU A 129 7.55 -7.65 6.63
CA LEU A 129 7.18 -6.44 5.90
C LEU A 129 5.73 -6.03 6.19
N ILE A 130 4.83 -7.01 6.34
CA ILE A 130 3.43 -6.75 6.69
C ILE A 130 3.30 -6.26 8.13
N ALA A 131 4.08 -6.81 9.06
CA ALA A 131 4.11 -6.28 10.43
C ALA A 131 4.59 -4.82 10.44
N LEU A 132 5.68 -4.51 9.72
CA LEU A 132 6.16 -3.14 9.57
C LEU A 132 5.14 -2.21 8.89
N LEU A 133 4.35 -2.72 7.93
CA LEU A 133 3.26 -1.97 7.30
C LEU A 133 2.15 -1.65 8.30
N GLN A 134 1.76 -2.60 9.15
CA GLN A 134 0.77 -2.36 10.20
C GLN A 134 1.27 -1.29 11.16
N ASP A 135 2.51 -1.42 11.63
CA ASP A 135 3.12 -0.46 12.53
C ASP A 135 3.22 0.94 11.89
N SER A 136 3.60 1.04 10.61
CA SER A 136 3.71 2.34 9.93
C SER A 136 2.36 3.04 9.80
N ILE A 137 1.30 2.29 9.47
CA ILE A 137 -0.07 2.81 9.40
C ILE A 137 -0.55 3.26 10.78
N GLN A 138 -0.39 2.44 11.83
CA GLN A 138 -0.78 2.82 13.19
C GLN A 138 -0.03 4.07 13.65
N ASN A 139 1.28 4.13 13.40
CA ASN A 139 2.10 5.25 13.79
C ASN A 139 1.66 6.55 13.11
N ARG A 140 1.32 6.50 11.83
CA ARG A 140 0.79 7.64 11.09
C ARG A 140 -0.54 8.13 11.66
N GLU A 141 -1.47 7.23 11.97
CA GLU A 141 -2.75 7.60 12.58
C GLU A 141 -2.55 8.26 13.93
N LEU A 142 -1.65 7.72 14.77
CA LEU A 142 -1.33 8.30 16.06
C LEU A 142 -0.69 9.68 15.94
N ASP A 143 0.20 9.88 14.97
CA ASP A 143 0.80 11.19 14.71
C ASP A 143 -0.24 12.21 14.23
N LEU A 144 -1.22 11.78 13.42
CA LEU A 144 -2.33 12.63 13.00
C LEU A 144 -3.22 13.01 14.19
N LEU A 145 -3.57 12.04 15.05
CA LEU A 145 -4.34 12.30 16.26
C LEU A 145 -3.62 13.27 17.19
N ALA A 146 -2.31 13.10 17.38
CA ALA A 146 -1.50 13.97 18.23
C ALA A 146 -1.37 15.39 17.69
N LYS A 147 -1.42 15.57 16.37
CA LYS A 147 -1.42 16.90 15.73
C LYS A 147 -2.79 17.57 15.75
N ALA A 148 -3.87 16.79 15.63
CA ALA A 148 -5.23 17.32 15.49
C ALA A 148 -5.92 17.59 16.83
N TYR A 149 -5.57 16.86 17.89
CA TYR A 149 -6.28 16.91 19.17
C TYR A 149 -5.35 17.19 20.35
N THR A 150 -5.77 18.13 21.20
CA THR A 150 -5.16 18.37 22.52
C THR A 150 -5.67 17.39 23.57
N SER A 151 -6.94 17.00 23.45
CA SER A 151 -7.56 15.91 24.20
C SER A 151 -8.56 15.17 23.30
N LEU A 152 -8.70 13.86 23.51
CA LEU A 152 -9.66 13.02 22.78
C LEU A 152 -10.17 11.87 23.66
N PRO A 153 -11.39 11.36 23.42
CA PRO A 153 -11.88 10.17 24.11
C PRO A 153 -11.10 8.91 23.68
N VAL A 154 -10.88 7.99 24.63
CA VAL A 154 -10.18 6.71 24.36
C VAL A 154 -10.87 5.92 23.24
N GLN A 155 -12.20 5.94 23.21
CA GLN A 155 -13.03 5.28 22.19
C GLN A 155 -12.61 5.69 20.77
N LEU A 156 -12.36 6.99 20.56
CA LEU A 156 -11.96 7.50 19.25
C LEU A 156 -10.54 7.03 18.89
N ALA A 157 -9.60 7.10 19.83
CA ALA A 157 -8.24 6.62 19.63
C ALA A 157 -8.22 5.12 19.31
N ALA A 158 -8.90 4.32 20.12
CA ALA A 158 -9.07 2.87 19.98
C ALA A 158 -9.68 2.51 18.61
N SER A 159 -10.72 3.23 18.18
CA SER A 159 -11.35 3.01 16.87
C SER A 159 -10.41 3.29 15.69
N ARG A 160 -9.42 4.17 15.86
CA ARG A 160 -8.45 4.56 14.81
C ARG A 160 -7.28 3.61 14.68
N ILE A 161 -6.83 3.04 15.80
CA ILE A 161 -5.71 2.09 15.86
C ILE A 161 -6.15 0.62 15.92
N TRP A 162 -7.46 0.37 15.99
CA TRP A 162 -8.08 -0.96 15.95
C TRP A 162 -7.74 -1.83 17.17
N LEU A 163 -7.57 -1.19 18.33
CA LEU A 163 -7.33 -1.84 19.62
C LEU A 163 -8.58 -1.76 20.50
N GLU A 164 -8.69 -2.64 21.50
CA GLU A 164 -9.71 -2.50 22.53
C GLU A 164 -9.38 -1.31 23.44
N GLU A 165 -10.41 -0.64 23.96
CA GLU A 165 -10.28 0.61 24.71
C GLU A 165 -9.33 0.48 25.90
N ASP A 166 -9.45 -0.59 26.68
CA ASP A 166 -8.62 -0.86 27.85
C ASP A 166 -7.15 -1.03 27.46
N THR A 167 -6.89 -1.85 26.43
CA THR A 167 -5.53 -2.10 25.93
C THR A 167 -4.92 -0.87 25.26
N ALA A 168 -5.74 -0.06 24.59
CA ALA A 168 -5.29 1.11 23.86
C ALA A 168 -4.77 2.18 24.80
N ALA A 169 -5.46 2.47 25.90
CA ALA A 169 -5.02 3.47 26.87
C ALA A 169 -3.65 3.11 27.46
N GLU A 170 -3.47 1.87 27.92
CA GLU A 170 -2.20 1.41 28.51
C GLU A 170 -1.05 1.45 27.50
N GLN A 171 -1.26 0.95 26.27
CA GLN A 171 -0.22 0.92 25.24
C GLN A 171 0.19 2.31 24.77
N LEU A 172 -0.74 3.25 24.65
CA LEU A 172 -0.45 4.62 24.21
C LEU A 172 0.30 5.40 25.28
N VAL A 173 -0.04 5.21 26.55
CA VAL A 173 0.70 5.78 27.68
C VAL A 173 2.12 5.22 27.71
N ALA A 174 2.28 3.89 27.60
CA ALA A 174 3.59 3.24 27.67
C ALA A 174 4.50 3.56 26.48
N THR A 175 3.96 3.56 25.26
CA THR A 175 4.77 3.64 24.03
C THR A 175 5.00 5.07 23.57
N ARG A 176 3.98 5.93 23.69
CA ARG A 176 4.02 7.31 23.18
C ARG A 176 4.10 8.37 24.29
N GLY A 177 4.03 7.98 25.56
CA GLY A 177 4.06 8.91 26.68
C GLY A 177 2.84 9.84 26.75
N TRP A 178 1.70 9.38 26.22
CA TRP A 178 0.44 10.12 26.32
C TRP A 178 -0.05 10.10 27.76
N ARG A 179 -0.86 11.09 28.16
CA ARG A 179 -1.49 11.09 29.49
C ARG A 179 -2.91 10.55 29.36
N TYR A 180 -3.27 9.65 30.26
CA TYR A 180 -4.63 9.12 30.36
C TYR A 180 -5.25 9.57 31.69
N ASP A 181 -6.48 10.07 31.63
CA ASP A 181 -7.28 10.40 32.80
C ASP A 181 -8.46 9.42 32.92
N ALA A 182 -8.35 8.49 33.86
CA ALA A 182 -9.39 7.49 34.12
C ALA A 182 -10.70 8.09 34.67
N SER A 183 -10.67 9.30 35.23
CA SER A 183 -11.87 9.94 35.77
C SER A 183 -12.77 10.53 34.69
N THR A 184 -12.17 10.99 33.58
CA THR A 184 -12.87 11.61 32.46
C THR A 184 -12.91 10.73 31.21
N GLY A 185 -12.11 9.66 31.16
CA GLY A 185 -11.99 8.78 29.99
C GLY A 185 -11.27 9.44 28.81
N LEU A 186 -10.47 10.49 29.08
CA LEU A 186 -9.78 11.27 28.05
C LEU A 186 -8.29 10.93 27.97
N LEU A 187 -7.79 10.91 26.74
CA LEU A 187 -6.37 10.88 26.40
C LEU A 187 -5.89 12.26 26.02
N TYR A 188 -4.68 12.58 26.44
CA TYR A 188 -3.97 13.80 26.07
C TYR A 188 -2.71 13.40 25.29
N PRO A 189 -2.76 13.50 23.95
CA PRO A 189 -1.62 13.19 23.11
C PRO A 189 -0.46 14.14 23.40
N LYS A 190 0.75 13.58 23.38
CA LYS A 190 1.96 14.40 23.31
C LYS A 190 2.18 14.80 21.85
N ALA A 191 2.13 16.09 21.57
CA ALA A 191 2.42 16.60 20.23
C ALA A 191 3.82 16.14 19.80
N PRO A 192 4.01 15.69 18.54
CA PRO A 192 5.33 15.36 18.05
C PRO A 192 6.22 16.62 18.10
N GLU A 193 7.41 16.49 18.68
CA GLU A 193 8.41 17.55 18.70
C GLU A 193 8.71 17.95 17.25
N VAL A 194 8.26 19.14 16.83
CA VAL A 194 8.54 19.64 15.49
C VAL A 194 10.00 20.07 15.47
N SER A 195 10.88 19.16 15.06
CA SER A 195 12.29 19.49 14.82
C SER A 195 12.36 20.46 13.64
N TYR A 196 12.50 21.75 13.94
CA TYR A 196 12.88 22.78 12.98
C TYR A 196 14.37 22.65 12.67
N ASN A 197 14.83 21.48 12.22
CA ASN A 197 16.17 21.37 11.67
C ASN A 197 16.14 21.99 10.28
N ARG A 198 16.04 23.32 10.23
CA ARG A 198 16.06 24.13 9.02
C ARG A 198 17.48 24.04 8.49
N THR A 199 17.74 23.05 7.65
CA THR A 199 18.88 23.11 6.73
C THR A 199 18.65 24.34 5.86
N ILE A 200 19.38 25.42 6.17
CA ILE A 200 19.35 26.65 5.38
C ILE A 200 19.75 26.24 3.96
N GLY A 201 18.78 26.25 3.05
CA GLY A 201 19.02 25.91 1.66
C GLY A 201 19.92 26.96 1.02
N LEU A 202 20.63 26.58 -0.04
CA LEU A 202 21.49 27.51 -0.80
C LEU A 202 20.74 28.79 -1.23
N GLN A 203 19.44 28.68 -1.47
CA GLN A 203 18.54 29.78 -1.80
C GLN A 203 18.34 30.76 -0.64
N GLU A 204 18.15 30.26 0.59
CA GLU A 204 18.03 31.11 1.79
C GLU A 204 19.36 31.80 2.12
N PHE A 205 20.50 31.15 1.85
CA PHE A 205 21.83 31.78 1.94
C PHE A 205 22.01 32.89 0.90
N GLY A 206 21.58 32.66 -0.35
CA GLY A 206 21.62 33.69 -1.40
C GLY A 206 20.81 34.94 -1.03
N GLN A 207 19.63 34.76 -0.42
CA GLN A 207 18.82 35.88 0.07
C GLN A 207 19.53 36.68 1.17
N LEU A 208 20.24 36.01 2.07
CA LEU A 208 21.03 36.69 3.11
C LEU A 208 22.21 37.46 2.50
N ALA A 209 22.89 36.89 1.50
CA ALA A 209 23.99 37.55 0.81
C ALA A 209 23.52 38.81 0.08
N ASP A 210 22.36 38.77 -0.60
CA ASP A 210 21.76 39.94 -1.25
C ASP A 210 21.37 41.02 -0.22
N VAL A 211 20.83 40.63 0.93
CA VAL A 211 20.51 41.58 2.01
C VAL A 211 21.78 42.25 2.53
N VAL A 212 22.86 41.50 2.77
CA VAL A 212 24.14 42.08 3.22
C VAL A 212 24.71 43.03 2.18
N ALA A 213 24.74 42.63 0.90
CA ALA A 213 25.22 43.47 -0.19
C ALA A 213 24.43 44.79 -0.29
N HIS A 214 23.10 44.75 -0.13
CA HIS A 214 22.27 45.96 -0.12
C HIS A 214 22.62 46.87 1.07
N LEU A 215 22.87 46.30 2.25
CA LEU A 215 23.18 47.09 3.45
C LEU A 215 24.56 47.75 3.36
N GLU A 216 25.55 47.10 2.78
CA GLU A 216 26.91 47.66 2.58
C GLU A 216 26.89 48.86 1.63
N VAL A 217 26.24 48.75 0.47
CA VAL A 217 26.16 49.84 -0.53
C VAL A 217 25.51 51.11 0.04
N ARG A 218 24.60 50.97 1.01
CA ARG A 218 23.88 52.11 1.60
C ARG A 218 24.71 52.84 2.68
N GLN A 219 25.75 52.22 3.22
CA GLN A 219 26.63 52.86 4.20
C GLN A 219 27.70 53.74 3.55
N GLU A 220 28.05 53.48 2.29
CA GLU A 220 29.07 54.24 1.56
C GLU A 220 28.54 55.55 0.94
N SER A 221 27.23 55.77 0.95
CA SER A 221 26.60 56.97 0.36
C SER A 221 26.27 58.08 1.38
N SER A 222 26.92 58.10 2.54
CA SER A 222 26.84 59.16 3.57
C SER A 222 28.24 59.65 3.94
#